data_AF-A0A0R2QIL0-F1
#
_entry.id   AF-A0A0R2QIL0-F1
#
_cell.length_a   1.000
_cell.length_b   1.000
_cell.length_c   1.000
_cell.angle_alpha   90.00
_cell.angle_beta   90.00
_cell.angle_gamma   90.00
#
_symmetry.space_group_name_H-M   'P 1'
#
loop_
_entity.id
_entity.type
_entity.pdbx_description
1 polymer ?
#
loop_
_entity_poly.entity_id
_entity_poly.type
_entity_poly.pdbx_seq_one_letter_code
_entity_poly.pdbx_strand_id
1 'polypeptide(L)'
;MNQSPWAPPYGQEPVGSKKITLRIAIFAWCTSYVVALILSSAILVATGNTDLVQGQEPKWFLGLSALALWVPFAVGLYLLSKKFGTGVFSRDYFLSFRKIDLWGAPIGIASQLLLVGLVTWPFRVVFPEKFAPELVEKRARDLFDNATGLWLLVLILVVVVGAPLIEELVYRGLIQSSLSSRFGRRVAMLIAAVWFAAVHLRLVELPGLLAFALVLGFCFYRTNRLGMSIIAHVAFNATGLLLVAIL
;
A
#
# COMPACT_ATOMS: atom_id res chain seq x y z
N MET A 1 -15.09 -30.22 -16.11
CA MET A 1 -13.86 -29.40 -16.01
C MET A 1 -13.88 -28.72 -14.64
N ASN A 2 -13.00 -29.13 -13.73
CA ASN A 2 -12.94 -28.61 -12.37
C ASN A 2 -12.32 -27.20 -12.43
N GLN A 3 -13.14 -26.14 -12.34
CA GLN A 3 -12.59 -24.78 -12.28
C GLN A 3 -11.83 -24.65 -10.96
N SER A 4 -10.58 -24.17 -11.03
CA SER A 4 -9.79 -23.89 -9.83
C SER A 4 -10.60 -22.99 -8.89
N PRO A 5 -10.66 -23.25 -7.57
CA PRO A 5 -11.33 -22.35 -6.63
C PRO A 5 -10.71 -20.93 -6.62
N TRP A 6 -9.52 -20.80 -7.22
CA TRP A 6 -8.79 -19.56 -7.43
C TRP A 6 -9.06 -18.91 -8.79
N ALA A 7 -9.69 -19.60 -9.72
CA ALA A 7 -10.04 -19.03 -11.02
C ALA A 7 -11.14 -17.98 -10.82
N PRO A 8 -11.00 -16.78 -11.41
CA PRO A 8 -12.12 -15.85 -11.48
C PRO A 8 -13.31 -16.55 -12.17
N PRO A 9 -14.58 -16.19 -11.89
CA PRO A 9 -15.75 -16.86 -12.49
C PRO A 9 -15.86 -16.74 -14.00
N TYR A 10 -14.91 -16.08 -14.66
CA TYR A 10 -14.90 -15.84 -16.08
C TYR A 10 -13.47 -15.92 -16.58
N GLY A 11 -13.22 -16.82 -17.54
CA GLY A 11 -12.11 -16.73 -18.49
C GLY A 11 -12.31 -15.60 -19.51
N GLN A 12 -13.04 -14.55 -19.14
CA GLN A 12 -13.13 -13.34 -19.93
C GLN A 12 -12.09 -12.37 -19.42
N GLU A 13 -11.34 -11.78 -20.36
CA GLU A 13 -10.66 -10.53 -20.11
C GLU A 13 -11.59 -9.59 -19.33
N PRO A 14 -11.07 -8.79 -18.39
CA PRO A 14 -11.90 -7.92 -17.55
C PRO A 14 -12.88 -7.17 -18.45
N VAL A 15 -14.17 -7.41 -18.23
CA VAL A 15 -15.28 -6.85 -19.00
C VAL A 15 -15.03 -5.35 -19.17
N GLY A 16 -14.59 -4.96 -20.37
CA GLY A 16 -14.71 -3.60 -20.91
C GLY A 16 -14.13 -2.43 -20.11
N SER A 17 -13.00 -2.52 -19.41
CA SER A 17 -12.38 -1.33 -18.79
C SER A 17 -11.48 -0.51 -19.74
N LYS A 18 -11.74 -0.53 -21.05
CA LYS A 18 -11.01 0.24 -22.09
C LYS A 18 -10.91 1.76 -21.86
N LYS A 19 -11.35 2.32 -20.73
CA LYS A 19 -11.51 3.75 -20.52
C LYS A 19 -10.46 4.41 -19.60
N ILE A 20 -9.99 3.78 -18.52
CA ILE A 20 -8.88 4.36 -17.72
C ILE A 20 -7.56 3.88 -18.33
N THR A 21 -7.03 4.67 -19.25
CA THR A 21 -5.75 4.36 -19.89
C THR A 21 -4.59 4.55 -18.93
N LEU A 22 -3.46 3.91 -19.20
CA LEU A 22 -2.22 4.11 -18.43
C LEU A 22 -1.82 5.59 -18.31
N ARG A 23 -2.01 6.39 -19.38
CA ARG A 23 -1.69 7.82 -19.35
C ARG A 23 -2.54 8.57 -18.32
N ILE A 24 -3.84 8.26 -18.27
CA ILE A 24 -4.79 8.86 -17.32
C ILE A 24 -4.43 8.42 -15.89
N ALA A 25 -4.11 7.14 -15.69
CA ALA A 25 -3.72 6.61 -14.38
C ALA A 25 -2.45 7.30 -13.84
N ILE A 26 -1.42 7.43 -14.68
CA ILE A 26 -0.18 8.13 -14.31
C ILE A 26 -0.45 9.61 -14.01
N PHE A 27 -1.22 10.29 -14.86
CA PHE A 27 -1.55 11.70 -14.66
C PHE A 27 -2.31 11.92 -13.33
N ALA A 28 -3.30 11.08 -13.05
CA ALA A 28 -4.03 11.13 -11.78
C ALA A 28 -3.14 10.85 -10.59
N TRP A 29 -2.26 9.83 -10.68
CA TRP A 29 -1.31 9.53 -9.61
C TRP A 29 -0.39 10.71 -9.33
N CYS A 30 0.22 11.30 -10.37
CA CYS A 30 1.10 12.46 -10.22
C CYS A 30 0.36 13.66 -9.64
N THR A 31 -0.85 13.93 -10.13
CA THR A 31 -1.66 15.06 -9.65
C THR A 31 -2.05 14.88 -8.19
N SER A 32 -2.56 13.70 -7.81
CA SER A 32 -2.89 13.39 -6.41
C SER A 32 -1.66 13.48 -5.51
N TYR A 33 -0.49 13.02 -5.97
CA TYR A 33 0.74 13.10 -5.20
C TYR A 33 1.23 14.54 -5.02
N VAL A 34 1.21 15.37 -6.07
CA VAL A 34 1.57 16.79 -5.98
C VAL A 34 0.61 17.55 -5.04
N VAL A 35 -0.70 17.31 -5.16
CA VAL A 35 -1.68 17.91 -4.25
C VAL A 35 -1.44 17.46 -2.81
N ALA A 36 -1.14 16.18 -2.58
CA ALA A 36 -0.78 15.68 -1.26
C ALA A 36 0.46 16.36 -0.69
N LEU A 37 1.51 16.57 -1.49
CA LEU A 37 2.70 17.32 -1.06
C LEU A 37 2.37 18.76 -0.69
N ILE A 38 1.53 19.44 -1.48
CA ILE A 38 1.10 20.81 -1.19
C ILE A 38 0.30 20.86 0.11
N LEU A 39 -0.65 19.94 0.30
CA LEU A 39 -1.47 19.88 1.52
C LEU A 39 -0.63 19.59 2.75
N SER A 40 0.28 18.62 2.68
CA SER A 40 1.21 18.30 3.77
C SER A 40 2.08 19.49 4.14
N SER A 41 2.64 20.20 3.15
CA SER A 41 3.42 21.42 3.38
C SER A 41 2.57 22.54 3.99
N ALA A 42 1.33 22.73 3.52
CA ALA A 42 0.43 23.73 4.07
C ALA A 42 0.06 23.43 5.54
N ILE A 43 -0.13 22.16 5.89
CA ILE A 43 -0.37 21.71 7.26
C ILE A 43 0.83 22.04 8.15
N LEU A 44 2.06 21.74 7.70
CA LEU A 44 3.28 22.04 8.46
C LEU A 44 3.40 23.54 8.76
N VAL A 45 3.18 24.38 7.74
CA VAL A 45 3.23 25.84 7.88
C VAL A 45 2.11 26.35 8.79
N ALA A 46 0.87 25.92 8.57
CA ALA A 46 -0.29 26.40 9.34
C ALA A 46 -0.25 25.99 10.81
N THR A 47 0.42 24.90 11.13
CA THR A 47 0.56 24.40 12.52
C THR A 47 1.84 24.89 13.19
N GLY A 48 2.70 25.64 12.50
CA GLY A 48 3.99 26.11 13.03
C GLY A 48 5.03 25.00 13.22
N ASN A 49 4.88 23.85 12.54
CA ASN A 49 5.76 22.70 12.65
C ASN A 49 6.67 22.58 11.41
N THR A 50 7.33 23.66 10.99
CA THR A 50 8.21 23.63 9.80
C THR A 50 9.49 22.84 10.02
N ASP A 51 9.95 22.74 11.27
CA ASP A 51 11.21 22.10 11.66
C ASP A 51 10.97 20.82 12.49
N LEU A 52 10.14 19.91 11.97
CA LEU A 52 9.88 18.64 12.64
C LEU A 52 11.17 17.82 12.76
N VAL A 53 11.52 17.47 14.00
CA VAL A 53 12.55 16.49 14.30
C VAL A 53 11.92 15.10 14.30
N GLN A 54 12.48 14.19 13.53
CA GLN A 54 11.99 12.82 13.43
C GLN A 54 11.92 12.16 14.82
N GLY A 55 10.75 11.62 15.18
CA GLY A 55 10.49 10.99 16.48
C GLY A 55 9.95 11.94 17.57
N GLN A 56 9.92 13.25 17.30
CA GLN A 56 9.33 14.26 18.19
C GLN A 56 8.08 14.92 17.60
N GLU A 57 7.45 14.28 16.61
CA GLU A 57 6.26 14.83 15.98
C GLU A 57 5.06 14.87 16.94
N PRO A 58 4.20 15.90 16.88
CA PRO A 58 2.96 15.90 17.64
C PRO A 58 2.07 14.69 17.30
N LYS A 59 1.35 14.14 18.28
CA LYS A 59 0.55 12.91 18.09
C LYS A 59 -0.49 13.00 16.97
N TRP A 60 -1.07 14.18 16.74
CA TRP A 60 -2.04 14.42 15.67
C TRP A 60 -1.39 14.41 14.27
N PHE A 61 -0.08 14.61 14.19
CA PHE A 61 0.66 14.80 12.94
C PHE A 61 0.55 13.58 12.03
N LEU A 62 0.67 12.37 12.59
CA LEU A 62 0.54 11.13 11.82
C LEU A 62 -0.83 11.03 11.15
N GLY A 63 -1.91 11.24 11.91
CA GLY A 63 -3.27 11.16 11.37
C GLY A 63 -3.52 12.24 10.31
N LEU A 64 -3.11 13.48 10.58
CA LEU A 64 -3.34 14.59 9.68
C LEU A 64 -2.52 14.48 8.38
N SER A 65 -1.24 14.09 8.48
CA SER A 65 -0.39 13.86 7.30
C SER A 65 -0.85 12.66 6.47
N ALA A 66 -1.34 11.59 7.11
CA ALA A 66 -1.95 10.47 6.41
C ALA A 66 -3.20 10.89 5.63
N LEU A 67 -4.09 11.69 6.24
CA LEU A 67 -5.26 12.24 5.55
C LEU A 67 -4.88 13.17 4.40
N ALA A 68 -3.87 14.03 4.60
CA ALA A 68 -3.36 14.93 3.57
C ALA A 68 -2.84 14.16 2.34
N LEU A 69 -2.26 12.97 2.57
CA LEU A 69 -1.83 12.07 1.50
C LEU A 69 -3.01 11.35 0.85
N TRP A 70 -3.90 10.75 1.64
CA TRP A 70 -4.92 9.84 1.12
C TRP A 70 -6.12 10.53 0.50
N VAL A 71 -6.55 11.67 1.02
CA VAL A 71 -7.73 12.38 0.50
C VAL A 71 -7.56 12.73 -1.00
N PRO A 72 -6.44 13.30 -1.46
CA PRO A 72 -6.20 13.52 -2.89
C PRO A 72 -6.24 12.25 -3.74
N PHE A 73 -5.74 11.12 -3.23
CA PHE A 73 -5.82 9.84 -3.94
C PHE A 73 -7.25 9.30 -3.98
N ALA A 74 -7.97 9.31 -2.86
CA ALA A 74 -9.36 8.85 -2.78
C ALA A 74 -10.29 9.69 -3.69
N VAL A 75 -10.15 11.01 -3.65
CA VAL A 75 -10.88 11.94 -4.52
C VAL A 75 -10.48 11.70 -5.99
N GLY A 76 -9.18 11.56 -6.28
CA GLY A 76 -8.70 11.26 -7.63
C GLY A 76 -9.29 9.97 -8.19
N LEU A 77 -9.29 8.89 -7.40
CA LEU A 77 -9.89 7.60 -7.77
C LEU A 77 -11.40 7.73 -8.01
N TYR A 78 -12.11 8.46 -7.15
CA TYR A 78 -13.55 8.70 -7.31
C TYR A 78 -13.86 9.47 -8.59
N LEU A 79 -13.14 10.58 -8.85
CA LEU A 79 -13.33 11.39 -10.04
C LEU A 79 -12.99 10.62 -11.33
N LEU A 80 -11.94 9.80 -11.30
CA LEU A 80 -11.59 8.91 -12.40
C LEU A 80 -12.68 7.88 -12.69
N SER A 81 -13.23 7.24 -11.66
CA SER A 81 -14.32 6.27 -11.81
C SER A 81 -15.56 6.92 -12.42
N LYS A 82 -15.91 8.14 -11.97
CA LYS A 82 -17.06 8.89 -12.52
C LYS A 82 -16.86 9.35 -13.96
N LYS A 83 -15.67 9.87 -14.28
CA LYS A 83 -15.40 10.53 -15.57
C LYS A 83 -14.99 9.54 -16.67
N PHE A 84 -14.14 8.59 -16.32
CA PHE A 84 -13.57 7.64 -17.27
C PHE A 84 -13.98 6.20 -16.96
N GLY A 85 -14.30 5.84 -15.73
CA GLY A 85 -14.73 4.50 -15.39
C GLY A 85 -16.17 4.18 -15.82
N THR A 86 -16.76 3.25 -15.07
CA THR A 86 -18.16 2.86 -15.24
C THR A 86 -19.10 3.58 -14.28
N GLY A 87 -18.56 4.43 -13.39
CA GLY A 87 -19.28 5.11 -12.32
C GLY A 87 -19.54 4.24 -11.09
N VAL A 88 -19.21 2.95 -11.15
CA VAL A 88 -19.33 2.01 -10.01
C VAL A 88 -17.93 1.75 -9.46
N PHE A 89 -17.59 2.45 -8.38
CA PHE A 89 -16.24 2.46 -7.79
C PHE A 89 -15.68 1.07 -7.52
N SER A 90 -16.49 0.19 -6.92
CA SER A 90 -16.07 -1.17 -6.57
C SER A 90 -15.74 -2.02 -7.80
N ARG A 91 -16.45 -1.82 -8.91
CA ARG A 91 -16.18 -2.50 -10.17
C ARG A 91 -14.94 -1.95 -10.85
N ASP A 92 -14.79 -0.62 -10.86
CA ASP A 92 -13.68 0.06 -11.54
C ASP A 92 -12.32 -0.23 -10.90
N TYR A 93 -12.29 -0.43 -9.57
CA TYR A 93 -11.07 -0.75 -8.81
C TYR A 93 -11.04 -2.16 -8.25
N PHE A 94 -11.89 -3.07 -8.73
CA PHE A 94 -11.89 -4.48 -8.34
C PHE A 94 -12.06 -4.72 -6.82
N LEU A 95 -12.71 -3.79 -6.12
CA LEU A 95 -12.98 -3.87 -4.69
C LEU A 95 -14.15 -4.84 -4.46
N SER A 96 -13.80 -6.09 -4.21
CA SER A 96 -14.74 -7.15 -3.85
C SER A 96 -14.06 -8.15 -2.90
N PHE A 97 -14.88 -8.82 -2.10
CA PHE A 97 -14.43 -9.77 -1.08
C PHE A 97 -15.09 -11.13 -1.24
N ARG A 98 -14.32 -12.19 -0.98
CA ARG A 98 -14.77 -13.59 -0.88
C ARG A 98 -14.11 -14.25 0.31
N LYS A 99 -14.73 -15.31 0.86
CA LYS A 99 -14.16 -16.07 1.99
C LYS A 99 -12.73 -16.57 1.74
N ILE A 100 -12.40 -16.94 0.50
CA ILE A 100 -11.05 -17.38 0.14
C ILE A 100 -10.00 -16.26 0.31
N ASP A 101 -10.41 -15.00 0.30
CA ASP A 101 -9.51 -13.85 0.49
C ASP A 101 -8.96 -13.78 1.91
N LEU A 102 -9.55 -14.50 2.87
CA LEU A 102 -9.03 -14.66 4.23
C LEU A 102 -7.65 -15.36 4.25
N TRP A 103 -7.30 -16.12 3.21
CA TRP A 103 -5.93 -16.63 3.03
C TRP A 103 -4.89 -15.52 2.89
N GLY A 104 -5.32 -14.28 2.61
CA GLY A 104 -4.45 -13.12 2.71
C GLY A 104 -3.80 -12.99 4.08
N ALA A 105 -4.51 -13.33 5.17
CA ALA A 105 -4.00 -13.13 6.53
C ALA A 105 -2.73 -13.96 6.81
N PRO A 106 -2.72 -15.30 6.64
CA PRO A 106 -1.49 -16.07 6.79
C PRO A 106 -0.41 -15.68 5.78
N ILE A 107 -0.77 -15.23 4.56
CA ILE A 107 0.22 -14.72 3.58
C ILE A 107 0.91 -13.45 4.11
N GLY A 108 0.15 -12.51 4.67
CA GLY A 108 0.65 -11.28 5.26
C GLY A 108 1.55 -11.54 6.47
N ILE A 109 1.08 -12.38 7.39
CA ILE A 109 1.85 -12.80 8.58
C ILE A 109 3.17 -13.47 8.17
N ALA A 110 3.12 -14.46 7.26
CA ALA A 110 4.31 -15.15 6.78
C ALA A 110 5.27 -14.20 6.03
N SER A 111 4.73 -13.21 5.31
CA SER A 111 5.55 -12.21 4.63
C SER A 111 6.30 -11.33 5.64
N GLN A 112 5.62 -10.88 6.70
CA GLN A 112 6.24 -10.07 7.75
C GLN A 112 7.31 -10.86 8.53
N LEU A 113 6.98 -12.08 8.96
CA LEU A 113 7.85 -12.87 9.83
C LEU A 113 9.01 -13.55 9.09
N LEU A 114 8.80 -13.98 7.84
CA LEU A 114 9.77 -14.79 7.10
C LEU A 114 10.31 -14.05 5.89
N LEU A 115 9.44 -13.61 4.98
CA LEU A 115 9.88 -13.07 3.68
C LEU A 115 10.77 -11.84 3.84
N VAL A 116 10.38 -10.87 4.67
CA VAL A 116 11.16 -9.65 4.89
C VAL A 116 12.53 -9.99 5.46
N GLY A 117 12.60 -10.85 6.48
CA GLY A 117 13.88 -11.30 7.06
C GLY A 117 14.78 -11.97 6.04
N LEU A 118 14.23 -12.93 5.26
CA LEU A 118 14.97 -13.67 4.25
C LEU A 118 15.49 -12.78 3.12
N VAL A 119 14.65 -11.87 2.60
CA VAL A 119 15.03 -10.98 1.49
C VAL A 119 16.01 -9.92 1.92
N THR A 120 15.90 -9.41 3.16
CA THR A 120 16.82 -8.38 3.65
C THR A 120 18.14 -8.96 4.15
N TRP A 121 18.20 -10.24 4.52
CA TRP A 121 19.41 -10.88 5.07
C TRP A 121 20.67 -10.70 4.21
N PRO A 122 20.67 -10.95 2.88
CA PRO A 122 21.85 -10.72 2.06
C PRO A 122 22.33 -9.25 2.09
N PHE A 123 21.39 -8.29 2.10
CA PHE A 123 21.73 -6.87 2.17
C PHE A 123 22.30 -6.48 3.53
N ARG A 124 21.85 -7.10 4.62
CA ARG A 124 22.42 -6.92 5.97
C ARG A 124 23.85 -7.43 6.05
N VAL A 125 24.15 -8.54 5.41
CA VAL A 125 25.51 -9.12 5.39
C VAL A 125 26.46 -8.29 4.53
N VAL A 126 26.01 -7.84 3.36
CA VAL A 126 26.86 -7.11 2.40
C VAL A 126 26.99 -5.62 2.75
N PHE A 127 25.95 -5.01 3.33
CA PHE A 127 25.87 -3.57 3.62
C PHE A 127 25.33 -3.30 5.03
N PRO A 128 26.02 -3.75 6.10
CA PRO A 128 25.50 -3.72 7.47
C PRO A 128 25.11 -2.33 7.93
N GLU A 129 25.88 -1.30 7.61
CA GLU A 129 25.59 0.10 8.01
C GLU A 129 24.31 0.66 7.38
N LYS A 130 23.98 0.22 6.16
CA LYS A 130 22.81 0.73 5.41
C LYS A 130 21.54 -0.08 5.65
N PHE A 131 21.68 -1.31 6.14
CA PHE A 131 20.56 -2.25 6.34
C PHE A 131 20.42 -2.75 7.78
N ALA A 132 21.01 -2.04 8.73
CA ALA A 132 20.94 -2.36 10.15
C ALA A 132 19.47 -2.46 10.63
N PRO A 133 19.04 -3.57 11.28
CA PRO A 133 17.66 -3.77 11.72
C PRO A 133 17.13 -2.62 12.60
N GLU A 134 18.01 -2.01 13.37
CA GLU A 134 17.74 -0.92 14.30
C GLU A 134 17.18 0.31 13.59
N LEU A 135 17.53 0.54 12.31
CA LEU A 135 17.01 1.67 11.51
C LEU A 135 15.51 1.53 11.20
N VAL A 136 15.04 0.30 11.02
CA VAL A 136 13.61 0.00 10.78
C VAL A 136 12.87 -0.02 12.12
N GLU A 137 13.45 -0.67 13.11
CA GLU A 137 12.87 -0.83 14.44
C GLU A 137 12.67 0.52 15.13
N LYS A 138 13.68 1.41 15.10
CA LYS A 138 13.60 2.72 15.73
C LYS A 138 12.38 3.51 15.25
N ARG A 139 12.15 3.58 13.93
CA ARG A 139 11.00 4.30 13.37
C ARG A 139 9.67 3.69 13.85
N ALA A 140 9.60 2.37 13.88
CA ALA A 140 8.39 1.68 14.27
C ALA A 140 8.09 1.90 15.77
N ARG A 141 9.14 1.88 16.62
CA ARG A 141 9.07 2.25 18.03
C ARG A 141 8.68 3.72 18.22
N ASP A 142 9.32 4.64 17.50
CA ASP A 142 8.96 6.07 17.56
C ASP A 142 7.47 6.30 17.24
N LEU A 143 6.92 5.59 16.25
CA LEU A 143 5.49 5.66 15.93
C LEU A 143 4.60 5.07 17.05
N PHE A 144 5.00 3.94 17.62
CA PHE A 144 4.25 3.25 18.67
C PHE A 144 4.27 4.03 20.00
N ASP A 145 5.45 4.44 20.45
CA ASP A 145 5.67 5.14 21.72
C ASP A 145 4.96 6.50 21.74
N ASN A 146 4.87 7.17 20.60
CA ASN A 146 4.12 8.42 20.45
C ASN A 146 2.59 8.23 20.46
N ALA A 147 2.09 7.01 20.26
CA ALA A 147 0.67 6.69 20.13
C ALA A 147 0.10 6.07 21.43
N THR A 148 -0.06 6.87 22.49
CA THR A 148 -0.69 6.42 23.74
C THR A 148 -2.18 6.76 23.84
N GLY A 149 -2.94 5.93 24.56
CA GLY A 149 -4.38 6.14 24.80
C GLY A 149 -5.21 6.10 23.51
N LEU A 150 -6.05 7.11 23.29
CA LEU A 150 -6.88 7.24 22.08
C LEU A 150 -6.03 7.29 20.79
N TRP A 151 -4.80 7.80 20.87
CA TRP A 151 -3.91 7.87 19.72
C TRP A 151 -3.39 6.50 19.26
N LEU A 152 -3.35 5.49 20.13
CA LEU A 152 -3.05 4.12 19.72
C LEU A 152 -4.09 3.59 18.75
N LEU A 153 -5.37 3.87 19.02
CA LEU A 153 -6.47 3.48 18.13
C LEU A 153 -6.36 4.20 16.79
N VAL A 154 -5.99 5.49 16.79
CA VAL A 154 -5.74 6.24 15.55
C VAL A 154 -4.57 5.64 14.78
N LEU A 155 -3.45 5.32 15.43
CA LEU A 155 -2.30 4.66 14.81
C LEU A 155 -2.72 3.34 14.15
N ILE A 156 -3.45 2.48 14.86
CA ILE A 156 -3.95 1.22 14.32
C ILE A 156 -4.85 1.46 13.10
N LEU A 157 -5.83 2.36 13.21
CA LEU A 157 -6.76 2.64 12.10
C LEU A 157 -6.03 3.18 10.87
N VAL A 158 -5.04 4.05 11.07
CA VAL A 158 -4.24 4.64 9.99
C VAL A 158 -3.32 3.58 9.39
N VAL A 159 -2.43 2.98 10.17
CA VAL A 159 -1.36 2.12 9.67
C VAL A 159 -1.86 0.74 9.27
N VAL A 160 -2.76 0.14 10.05
CA VAL A 160 -3.20 -1.25 9.84
C VAL A 160 -4.36 -1.35 8.88
N VAL A 161 -5.20 -0.33 8.74
CA VAL A 161 -6.41 -0.38 7.89
C VAL A 161 -6.39 0.65 6.77
N GLY A 162 -6.20 1.92 7.09
CA GLY A 162 -6.28 3.04 6.16
C GLY A 162 -5.23 2.97 5.05
N ALA A 163 -3.96 2.81 5.43
CA ALA A 163 -2.84 2.66 4.50
C ALA A 163 -3.06 1.49 3.54
N PRO A 164 -3.25 0.23 4.02
CA PRO A 164 -3.55 -0.89 3.14
C PRO A 164 -4.71 -0.64 2.17
N LEU A 165 -5.82 -0.06 2.64
CA LEU A 165 -6.97 0.15 1.76
C LEU A 165 -6.66 1.11 0.61
N ILE A 166 -6.09 2.28 0.91
CA ILE A 166 -5.77 3.30 -0.09
C ILE A 166 -4.67 2.83 -1.01
N GLU A 167 -3.62 2.22 -0.47
CA GLU A 167 -2.49 1.75 -1.24
C GLU A 167 -2.89 0.61 -2.19
N GLU A 168 -3.71 -0.35 -1.75
CA GLU A 168 -4.20 -1.41 -2.65
C GLU A 168 -5.07 -0.85 -3.78
N LEU A 169 -5.95 0.11 -3.48
CA LEU A 169 -6.76 0.78 -4.50
C LEU A 169 -5.90 1.51 -5.54
N VAL A 170 -4.87 2.23 -5.09
CA VAL A 170 -3.97 2.98 -5.98
C VAL A 170 -3.07 2.03 -6.77
N TYR A 171 -2.30 1.17 -6.11
CA TYR A 171 -1.25 0.41 -6.77
C TYR A 171 -1.77 -0.81 -7.51
N ARG A 172 -2.78 -1.52 -6.98
CA ARG A 172 -3.33 -2.73 -7.62
C ARG A 172 -4.56 -2.36 -8.46
N GLY A 173 -5.49 -1.63 -7.86
CA GLY A 173 -6.74 -1.20 -8.48
C GLY A 173 -6.55 -0.26 -9.66
N LEU A 174 -5.66 0.74 -9.58
CA LEU A 174 -5.42 1.72 -10.65
C LEU A 174 -4.13 1.42 -11.46
N ILE A 175 -2.97 1.34 -10.81
CA ILE A 175 -1.68 1.29 -11.52
C ILE A 175 -1.43 -0.07 -12.19
N GLN A 176 -1.45 -1.17 -11.42
CA GLN A 176 -1.21 -2.53 -11.94
C GLN A 176 -2.26 -2.94 -12.98
N SER A 177 -3.54 -2.60 -12.75
CA SER A 177 -4.61 -2.88 -13.71
C SER A 177 -4.42 -2.10 -15.02
N SER A 178 -4.08 -0.81 -14.96
CA SER A 178 -3.84 0.02 -16.15
C SER A 178 -2.60 -0.44 -16.92
N LEU A 179 -1.53 -0.83 -16.22
CA LEU A 179 -0.32 -1.39 -16.83
C LEU A 179 -0.59 -2.74 -17.50
N SER A 180 -1.48 -3.56 -16.93
CA SER A 180 -1.80 -4.89 -17.47
C SER A 180 -2.40 -4.81 -18.86
N SER A 181 -3.16 -3.75 -19.15
CA SER A 181 -3.74 -3.50 -20.48
C SER A 181 -2.70 -3.22 -21.58
N ARG A 182 -1.50 -2.75 -21.19
CA ARG A 182 -0.44 -2.33 -22.13
C ARG A 182 0.73 -3.30 -22.21
N PHE A 183 1.16 -3.86 -21.08
CA PHE A 183 2.40 -4.64 -20.97
C PHE A 183 2.16 -6.11 -20.59
N GLY A 184 0.90 -6.51 -20.40
CA GLY A 184 0.55 -7.81 -19.86
C GLY A 184 0.67 -7.88 -18.34
N ARG A 185 -0.06 -8.83 -17.76
CA ARG A 185 -0.31 -8.89 -16.31
C ARG A 185 0.94 -9.13 -15.45
N ARG A 186 1.91 -9.92 -15.94
CA ARG A 186 3.15 -10.23 -15.22
C ARG A 186 4.07 -9.01 -15.13
N VAL A 187 4.31 -8.33 -16.25
CA VAL A 187 5.14 -7.13 -16.30
C VAL A 187 4.50 -5.99 -15.50
N ALA A 188 3.18 -5.85 -15.60
CA ALA A 188 2.43 -4.87 -14.82
C ALA A 188 2.60 -5.06 -13.30
N MET A 189 2.57 -6.31 -12.82
CA MET A 189 2.82 -6.63 -11.41
C MET A 189 4.23 -6.21 -10.97
N LEU A 190 5.25 -6.50 -11.78
CA LEU A 190 6.63 -6.11 -11.48
C LEU A 190 6.78 -4.58 -11.41
N ILE A 191 6.28 -3.86 -12.41
CA ILE A 191 6.37 -2.39 -12.47
C ILE A 191 5.62 -1.75 -11.30
N ALA A 192 4.40 -2.23 -10.98
CA ALA A 192 3.62 -1.69 -9.87
C ALA A 192 4.30 -1.95 -8.51
N ALA A 193 4.94 -3.11 -8.33
CA ALA A 193 5.68 -3.40 -7.11
C ALA A 193 6.93 -2.53 -6.95
N VAL A 194 7.66 -2.27 -8.04
CA VAL A 194 8.80 -1.34 -8.04
C VAL A 194 8.33 0.08 -7.73
N TRP A 195 7.23 0.53 -8.36
CA TRP A 195 6.66 1.85 -8.10
C TRP A 195 6.28 1.98 -6.62
N PHE A 196 5.55 1.00 -6.08
CA PHE A 196 5.16 0.94 -4.68
C PHE A 196 6.37 1.09 -3.75
N ALA A 197 7.43 0.30 -3.95
CA ALA A 197 8.61 0.36 -3.09
C ALA A 197 9.38 1.68 -3.24
N ALA A 198 9.51 2.20 -4.47
CA ALA A 198 10.30 3.40 -4.75
C ALA A 198 9.73 4.67 -4.09
N VAL A 199 8.40 4.81 -4.03
CA VAL A 199 7.78 6.03 -3.46
C VAL A 199 7.97 6.17 -1.96
N HIS A 200 8.39 5.10 -1.28
CA HIS A 200 8.68 5.15 0.15
C HIS A 200 10.03 5.84 0.42
N LEU A 201 10.94 5.92 -0.56
CA LEU A 201 12.21 6.65 -0.49
C LEU A 201 13.11 6.25 0.70
N ARG A 202 13.03 4.98 1.14
CA ARG A 202 13.79 4.44 2.28
C ARG A 202 14.63 3.24 1.83
N LEU A 203 15.94 3.44 1.72
CA LEU A 203 16.85 2.41 1.20
C LEU A 203 16.80 1.13 2.03
N VAL A 204 16.79 1.25 3.36
CA VAL A 204 16.77 0.10 4.29
C VAL A 204 15.49 -0.74 4.17
N GLU A 205 14.36 -0.12 3.87
CA GLU A 205 13.06 -0.79 3.74
C GLU A 205 12.84 -1.35 2.32
N LEU A 206 13.55 -0.84 1.32
CA LEU A 206 13.29 -1.08 -0.11
C LEU A 206 13.25 -2.57 -0.49
N PRO A 207 14.22 -3.44 -0.12
CA PRO A 207 14.16 -4.85 -0.50
C PRO A 207 12.94 -5.58 0.07
N GLY A 208 12.62 -5.31 1.34
CA GLY A 208 11.45 -5.89 2.00
C GLY A 208 10.14 -5.39 1.40
N LEU A 209 10.02 -4.07 1.17
CA LEU A 209 8.85 -3.46 0.54
C LEU A 209 8.64 -3.97 -0.88
N LEU A 210 9.70 -4.09 -1.68
CA LEU A 210 9.61 -4.63 -3.04
C LEU A 210 9.11 -6.08 -3.03
N ALA A 211 9.69 -6.93 -2.19
CA ALA A 211 9.29 -8.33 -2.08
C ALA A 211 7.83 -8.46 -1.63
N PHE A 212 7.42 -7.71 -0.62
CA PHE A 212 6.04 -7.74 -0.16
C PHE A 212 5.07 -7.16 -1.19
N ALA A 213 5.46 -6.09 -1.89
CA ALA A 213 4.65 -5.51 -2.95
C ALA A 213 4.41 -6.48 -4.12
N LEU A 214 5.39 -7.35 -4.42
CA LEU A 214 5.25 -8.46 -5.36
C LEU A 214 4.26 -9.51 -4.88
N VAL A 215 4.28 -9.86 -3.59
CA VAL A 215 3.29 -10.79 -2.99
C VAL A 215 1.88 -10.23 -3.14
N LEU A 216 1.66 -8.97 -2.78
CA LEU A 216 0.37 -8.29 -2.91
C LEU A 216 -0.08 -8.21 -4.39
N GLY A 217 0.84 -7.86 -5.29
CA GLY A 217 0.60 -7.84 -6.72
C GLY A 217 0.27 -9.22 -7.29
N PHE A 218 0.87 -10.29 -6.74
CA PHE A 218 0.57 -11.67 -7.08
C PHE A 218 -0.81 -12.10 -6.56
N CYS A 219 -1.18 -11.74 -5.33
CA CYS A 219 -2.54 -11.96 -4.80
C CYS A 219 -3.61 -11.34 -5.71
N PHE A 220 -3.40 -10.10 -6.15
CA PHE A 220 -4.28 -9.43 -7.11
C PHE A 220 -4.25 -10.13 -8.49
N TYR A 221 -3.06 -10.48 -8.99
CA TYR A 221 -2.90 -11.21 -10.25
C TYR A 221 -3.64 -12.57 -10.24
N ARG A 222 -3.66 -13.28 -9.11
CA ARG A 222 -4.33 -14.58 -9.00
C ARG A 222 -5.83 -14.44 -8.84
N THR A 223 -6.28 -13.53 -7.99
CA THR A 223 -7.70 -13.45 -7.59
C THR A 223 -8.53 -12.48 -8.45
N ASN A 224 -7.88 -11.56 -9.16
CA ASN A 224 -8.49 -10.47 -9.93
C ASN A 224 -9.45 -9.59 -9.10
N ARG A 225 -9.13 -9.42 -7.81
CA ARG A 225 -9.85 -8.56 -6.86
C ARG A 225 -8.92 -8.14 -5.73
N LEU A 226 -9.26 -7.05 -5.05
CA LEU A 226 -8.42 -6.50 -3.98
C LEU A 226 -8.57 -7.22 -2.64
N GLY A 227 -9.65 -7.97 -2.41
CA GLY A 227 -9.93 -8.56 -1.09
C GLY A 227 -8.74 -9.31 -0.49
N MET A 228 -8.09 -10.20 -1.25
CA MET A 228 -6.95 -10.98 -0.73
C MET A 228 -5.71 -10.12 -0.47
N SER A 229 -5.41 -9.16 -1.35
CA SER A 229 -4.24 -8.30 -1.17
C SER A 229 -4.44 -7.31 -0.02
N ILE A 230 -5.64 -6.75 0.15
CA ILE A 230 -5.99 -5.91 1.30
C ILE A 230 -5.82 -6.70 2.61
N ILE A 231 -6.37 -7.92 2.72
CA ILE A 231 -6.25 -8.70 3.95
C ILE A 231 -4.78 -9.08 4.23
N ALA A 232 -4.00 -9.42 3.20
CA ALA A 232 -2.57 -9.68 3.36
C ALA A 232 -1.81 -8.44 3.85
N HIS A 233 -2.12 -7.28 3.30
CA HIS A 233 -1.48 -6.02 3.67
C HIS A 233 -1.86 -5.58 5.10
N VAL A 234 -3.14 -5.68 5.46
CA VAL A 234 -3.62 -5.46 6.84
C VAL A 234 -2.89 -6.38 7.81
N ALA A 235 -2.81 -7.68 7.51
CA ALA A 235 -2.16 -8.65 8.38
C ALA A 235 -0.65 -8.42 8.51
N PHE A 236 0.03 -8.03 7.43
CA PHE A 236 1.44 -7.65 7.45
C PHE A 236 1.70 -6.46 8.37
N ASN A 237 0.94 -5.37 8.19
CA ASN A 237 1.07 -4.17 9.02
C ASN A 237 0.70 -4.43 10.49
N ALA A 238 -0.38 -5.18 10.74
CA ALA A 238 -0.77 -5.59 12.08
C ALA A 238 0.32 -6.41 12.78
N THR A 239 0.93 -7.37 12.07
CA THR A 239 2.01 -8.19 12.60
C THR A 239 3.24 -7.35 12.90
N GLY A 240 3.61 -6.43 12.01
CA GLY A 240 4.73 -5.50 12.24
C GLY A 240 4.51 -4.63 13.47
N LEU A 241 3.33 -4.06 13.63
CA LEU A 241 2.97 -3.26 14.80
C LEU A 241 2.97 -4.09 16.09
N LEU A 242 2.46 -5.33 16.04
CA LEU A 242 2.44 -6.22 17.19
C LEU A 242 3.84 -6.63 17.65
N LEU A 243 4.76 -6.88 16.72
CA LEU A 243 6.16 -7.20 17.05
C LEU A 243 6.81 -6.05 17.82
N VAL A 244 6.58 -4.81 17.39
CA VAL A 244 7.09 -3.61 18.06
C VAL A 244 6.49 -3.44 19.46
N ALA A 245 5.22 -3.81 19.65
CA ALA A 245 4.55 -3.71 20.94
C ALA A 245 5.05 -4.73 21.99
N ILE A 246 5.68 -5.83 21.55
CA ILE A 246 6.09 -6.95 22.43
C ILE A 246 7.62 -7.01 22.63
N LEU A 247 8.40 -6.50 21.67
CA LEU A 247 9.87 -6.41 21.74
C LEU A 247 10.32 -5.12 22.41
#